data_AF-Q4SC06-F1
#
_entry.id   AF-Q4SC06-F1
#
_cell.length_a   1.000
_cell.length_b   1.000
_cell.length_c   1.000
_cell.angle_alpha   90.00
_cell.angle_beta   90.00
_cell.angle_gamma   90.00
#
_symmetry.space_group_name_H-M   'P 1'
#
loop_
_entity.id
_entity.type
_entity.pdbx_description
1 polymer ?
#
loop_
_entity_poly.entity_id
_entity_poly.type
_entity_poly.pdbx_seq_one_letter_code
_entity_poly.pdbx_strand_id
1 'polypeptide(L)'
;ALCLMLLPRFLLTAVALWLLDFLCIRRKVLLQMGQRQKSADDPPVCVSDSNKMFTLESLRAVWYGQKLDFLKSAHLGSAAPNTEVMLVQERRQRIVRQYADIADFLVVYIEEAHPSDGWVSTDAPHQIPKHRCLEDRLRAAQLMLAEVPESNVVVDNMDNSSNAAYGAYFERLYILRDERVVYQGGRGPEGYRISELRTWLEQYR
;
A
#
# COMPACT_ATOMS: atom_id res chain seq x y z
N ALA A 1 -8.17 22.65 -12.56
CA ALA A 1 -8.90 21.38 -12.80
C ALA A 1 -8.64 20.35 -11.69
N LEU A 2 -7.40 19.90 -11.48
CA LEU A 2 -7.05 18.86 -10.50
C LEU A 2 -7.54 19.18 -9.06
N CYS A 3 -7.26 20.39 -8.56
CA CYS A 3 -7.67 20.78 -7.21
C CYS A 3 -9.20 20.78 -7.05
N LEU A 4 -9.96 21.22 -8.06
CA LEU A 4 -11.42 21.24 -7.98
C LEU A 4 -12.02 19.83 -7.89
N MET A 5 -11.37 18.84 -8.51
CA MET A 5 -11.81 17.44 -8.50
C MET A 5 -11.39 16.71 -7.21
N LEU A 6 -10.21 17.00 -6.68
CA LEU A 6 -9.67 16.32 -5.49
C LEU A 6 -10.09 16.97 -4.18
N LEU A 7 -10.30 18.29 -4.15
CA LEU A 7 -10.57 19.03 -2.92
C LEU A 7 -11.78 18.51 -2.13
N PRO A 8 -12.94 18.19 -2.73
CA PRO A 8 -14.08 17.66 -1.97
C PRO A 8 -13.73 16.34 -1.26
N ARG A 9 -13.05 15.43 -1.97
CA ARG A 9 -12.62 14.14 -1.44
C ARG A 9 -11.56 14.33 -0.35
N PHE A 10 -10.62 15.24 -0.56
CA PHE A 10 -9.60 15.59 0.41
C PHE A 10 -10.21 16.13 1.71
N LEU A 11 -11.14 17.09 1.61
CA LEU A 11 -11.82 17.67 2.76
C LEU A 11 -12.62 16.62 3.54
N LEU A 12 -13.29 15.70 2.85
CA LEU A 12 -14.01 14.60 3.52
C LEU A 12 -13.06 13.68 4.29
N THR A 13 -11.92 13.32 3.71
CA THR A 13 -10.89 12.53 4.41
C THR A 13 -10.28 13.32 5.58
N ALA A 14 -10.05 14.62 5.41
CA ALA A 14 -9.53 15.49 6.46
C ALA A 14 -10.51 15.55 7.66
N VAL A 15 -11.81 15.72 7.41
CA VAL A 15 -12.84 15.67 8.46
C VAL A 15 -12.88 14.31 9.14
N ALA A 16 -12.76 13.21 8.38
CA ALA A 16 -12.71 11.88 8.96
C ALA A 16 -11.48 11.68 9.89
N LEU A 17 -10.30 12.12 9.46
CA LEU A 17 -9.09 12.09 10.30
C LEU A 17 -9.24 12.93 11.57
N TRP A 18 -9.87 14.11 11.46
CA TRP A 18 -10.18 14.96 12.60
C TRP A 18 -11.14 14.27 13.59
N LEU A 19 -12.16 13.58 13.08
CA LEU A 19 -13.06 12.79 13.93
C LEU A 19 -12.33 11.62 14.61
N LEU A 20 -11.36 11.00 13.94
CA LEU A 20 -10.56 9.92 14.51
C LEU A 20 -9.59 10.41 15.60
N ASP A 21 -9.33 11.72 15.74
CA ASP A 21 -8.60 12.25 16.89
C ASP A 21 -9.36 12.12 18.21
N PHE A 22 -10.68 11.95 18.16
CA PHE A 22 -11.47 11.64 19.35
C PHE A 22 -11.40 10.14 19.65
N LEU A 23 -10.76 9.76 20.76
CA LEU A 23 -10.51 8.36 21.14
C LEU A 23 -11.78 7.49 21.17
N CYS A 24 -12.92 8.03 21.58
CA CYS A 24 -14.19 7.30 21.60
C CYS A 24 -14.67 6.94 20.18
N ILE A 25 -14.49 7.86 19.22
CA ILE A 25 -14.80 7.64 17.81
C ILE A 25 -13.82 6.64 17.24
N ARG A 26 -12.51 6.83 17.49
CA ARG A 26 -11.44 5.92 17.02
C ARG A 26 -11.69 4.48 17.46
N ARG A 27 -11.90 4.25 18.76
CA ARG A 27 -12.18 2.91 19.30
C ARG A 27 -13.42 2.29 18.67
N LYS A 28 -14.49 3.07 18.49
CA LYS A 28 -15.72 2.58 17.85
C LYS A 28 -15.48 2.20 16.38
N VAL A 29 -14.73 3.00 15.64
CA VAL A 29 -14.37 2.73 14.25
C VAL A 29 -13.48 1.49 14.14
N LEU A 30 -12.45 1.37 14.98
CA LEU A 30 -11.56 0.20 14.98
C LEU A 30 -12.29 -1.09 15.31
N LEU A 31 -13.22 -1.06 16.27
CA LEU A 31 -14.07 -2.22 16.58
C LEU A 31 -14.97 -2.60 15.38
N GLN A 32 -15.56 -1.61 14.71
CA GLN A 32 -16.37 -1.86 13.51
C GLN A 32 -15.53 -2.38 12.33
N MET A 33 -14.29 -1.90 12.17
CA MET A 33 -13.36 -2.39 11.15
C MET A 33 -12.93 -3.83 11.44
N GLY A 34 -12.58 -4.15 12.69
CA GLY A 34 -12.26 -5.51 13.11
C GLY A 34 -13.43 -6.48 12.86
N GLN A 35 -14.68 -6.05 13.07
CA GLN A 35 -15.87 -6.85 12.73
C GLN A 35 -16.09 -7.04 11.22
N ARG A 36 -15.67 -6.06 10.39
CA ARG A 36 -15.74 -6.15 8.92
C ARG A 36 -14.60 -6.98 8.33
N GLN A 37 -13.49 -7.10 9.04
CA GLN A 37 -12.34 -7.91 8.65
C GLN A 37 -12.61 -9.38 8.98
N LYS A 38 -13.38 -10.03 8.11
CA LYS A 38 -13.88 -11.40 8.33
C LYS A 38 -12.90 -12.51 7.92
N SER A 39 -11.90 -12.22 7.08
CA SER A 39 -10.98 -13.24 6.56
C SER A 39 -9.71 -13.32 7.39
N ALA A 40 -9.32 -14.53 7.77
CA ALA A 40 -8.04 -14.80 8.43
C ALA A 40 -6.81 -14.50 7.54
N ASP A 41 -7.02 -14.35 6.23
CA ASP A 41 -5.96 -14.05 5.27
C ASP A 41 -5.62 -12.55 5.17
N ASP A 42 -6.53 -11.65 5.60
CA ASP A 42 -6.32 -10.20 5.47
C ASP A 42 -5.52 -9.65 6.67
N PRO A 43 -4.40 -8.95 6.47
CA PRO A 43 -3.58 -8.44 7.57
C PRO A 43 -4.35 -7.40 8.38
N PRO A 44 -4.31 -7.43 9.73
CA PRO A 44 -5.10 -6.53 10.55
C PRO A 44 -4.74 -5.07 10.25
N VAL A 45 -5.76 -4.22 10.07
CA VAL A 45 -5.54 -2.79 9.95
C VAL A 45 -5.17 -2.23 11.33
N CYS A 46 -3.89 -1.91 11.51
CA CYS A 46 -3.38 -1.34 12.76
C CYS A 46 -3.42 0.20 12.68
N VAL A 47 -4.09 0.82 13.65
CA VAL A 47 -4.08 2.29 13.83
C VAL A 47 -3.51 2.59 15.19
N SER A 48 -2.52 3.49 15.22
CA SER A 48 -1.89 3.94 16.46
C SER A 48 -2.87 4.68 17.37
N ASP A 49 -2.90 4.31 18.65
CA ASP A 49 -3.72 4.98 19.66
C ASP A 49 -3.05 6.25 20.21
N SER A 50 -1.72 6.33 20.14
CA SER A 50 -0.92 7.46 20.64
C SER A 50 -0.80 8.59 19.63
N ASN A 51 -0.87 8.29 18.32
CA ASN A 51 -0.71 9.30 17.29
C ASN A 51 -1.99 10.10 17.02
N LYS A 52 -1.81 11.41 16.77
CA LYS A 52 -2.86 12.24 16.18
C LYS A 52 -2.99 11.91 14.69
N MET A 53 -4.21 11.72 14.25
CA MET A 53 -4.61 11.41 12.88
C MET A 53 -4.76 12.68 12.05
N PHE A 54 -5.13 13.82 12.64
CA PHE A 54 -5.23 15.11 11.95
C PHE A 54 -3.99 15.98 12.24
N THR A 55 -2.95 15.80 11.45
CA THR A 55 -1.75 16.64 11.48
C THR A 55 -1.44 17.16 10.08
N LEU A 56 -0.53 18.13 9.99
CA LEU A 56 -0.10 18.65 8.71
C LEU A 56 0.54 17.55 7.84
N GLU A 57 1.27 16.64 8.48
CA GLU A 57 1.95 15.50 7.87
C GLU A 57 0.94 14.49 7.33
N SER A 58 -0.09 14.14 8.12
CA SER A 58 -1.14 13.21 7.66
C SER A 58 -1.97 13.81 6.51
N LEU A 59 -2.29 15.10 6.57
CA LEU A 59 -2.97 15.81 5.48
C LEU A 59 -2.11 15.84 4.21
N ARG A 60 -0.80 16.07 4.33
CA ARG A 60 0.13 16.00 3.19
C ARG A 60 0.17 14.58 2.60
N ALA A 61 0.25 13.55 3.43
CA ALA A 61 0.27 12.15 3.00
C ALA A 61 -1.04 11.76 2.28
N VAL A 62 -2.20 12.16 2.82
CA VAL A 62 -3.50 11.93 2.18
C VAL A 62 -3.59 12.64 0.84
N TRP A 63 -3.20 13.92 0.77
CA TRP A 63 -3.21 14.66 -0.49
C TRP A 63 -2.29 14.02 -1.53
N TYR A 64 -1.09 13.61 -1.12
CA TYR A 64 -0.13 12.92 -1.97
C TYR A 64 -0.70 11.61 -2.53
N GLY A 65 -1.22 10.73 -1.67
CA GLY A 65 -1.84 9.48 -2.11
C GLY A 65 -3.07 9.68 -3.02
N GLN A 66 -3.90 10.69 -2.73
CA GLN A 66 -5.04 11.03 -3.60
C GLN A 66 -4.59 11.54 -4.98
N LYS A 67 -3.55 12.38 -5.02
CA LYS A 67 -2.95 12.86 -6.27
C LYS A 67 -2.36 11.71 -7.08
N LEU A 68 -1.61 10.82 -6.45
CA LEU A 68 -1.03 9.65 -7.12
C LEU A 68 -2.11 8.76 -7.71
N ASP A 69 -3.16 8.42 -6.95
CA ASP A 69 -4.21 7.56 -7.49
C ASP A 69 -5.00 8.23 -8.62
N PHE A 70 -5.14 9.55 -8.60
CA PHE A 70 -5.80 10.28 -9.69
C PHE A 70 -4.96 10.33 -10.97
N LEU A 71 -3.62 10.45 -10.84
CA LEU A 71 -2.70 10.63 -11.96
C LEU A 71 -2.06 9.33 -12.46
N LYS A 72 -2.28 8.22 -11.76
CA LYS A 72 -1.73 6.91 -12.14
C LYS A 72 -2.16 6.53 -13.55
N SER A 73 -1.35 5.72 -14.21
CA SER A 73 -1.65 5.18 -15.54
C SER A 73 -2.21 3.75 -15.49
N ALA A 74 -1.96 3.01 -14.42
CA ALA A 74 -2.52 1.68 -14.20
C ALA A 74 -4.01 1.79 -13.83
N HIS A 75 -4.86 1.52 -14.81
CA HIS A 75 -6.31 1.46 -14.65
C HIS A 75 -6.82 0.08 -15.03
N LEU A 76 -7.84 -0.39 -14.30
CA LEU A 76 -8.56 -1.61 -14.64
C LEU A 76 -8.96 -1.62 -16.12
N GLY A 77 -8.62 -2.72 -16.80
CA GLY A 77 -8.88 -2.92 -18.22
C GLY A 77 -7.88 -2.24 -19.17
N SER A 78 -6.92 -1.45 -18.67
CA SER A 78 -5.90 -0.79 -19.49
C SER A 78 -4.58 -1.58 -19.53
N ALA A 79 -3.66 -1.18 -20.42
CA ALA A 79 -2.31 -1.73 -20.44
C ALA A 79 -1.59 -1.45 -19.11
N ALA A 80 -0.87 -2.45 -18.61
CA ALA A 80 -0.09 -2.37 -17.39
C ALA A 80 1.19 -1.55 -17.66
N PRO A 81 1.46 -0.49 -16.87
CA PRO A 81 2.71 0.24 -16.99
C PRO A 81 3.92 -0.65 -16.69
N ASN A 82 4.92 -0.64 -17.57
CA ASN A 82 6.18 -1.37 -17.37
C ASN A 82 7.27 -0.42 -16.89
N THR A 83 7.38 -0.28 -15.57
CA THR A 83 8.34 0.62 -14.89
C THR A 83 9.62 -0.12 -14.53
N GLU A 84 10.74 0.60 -14.52
CA GLU A 84 12.02 0.04 -14.08
C GLU A 84 12.02 -0.26 -12.58
N VAL A 85 12.48 -1.45 -12.23
CA VAL A 85 12.60 -1.93 -10.85
C VAL A 85 13.93 -2.65 -10.67
N MET A 86 14.46 -2.69 -9.45
CA MET A 86 15.74 -3.35 -9.17
C MET A 86 15.53 -4.58 -8.30
N LEU A 87 16.13 -5.70 -8.71
CA LEU A 87 15.98 -6.97 -8.01
C LEU A 87 16.69 -6.94 -6.66
N VAL A 88 15.97 -7.36 -5.61
CA VAL A 88 16.56 -7.61 -4.28
C VAL A 88 16.87 -9.09 -4.14
N GLN A 89 15.86 -9.95 -4.31
CA GLN A 89 15.99 -11.40 -4.16
C GLN A 89 14.77 -12.16 -4.73
N GLU A 90 14.97 -13.40 -5.18
CA GLU A 90 13.90 -14.32 -5.61
C GLU A 90 13.71 -15.47 -4.59
N ARG A 91 12.52 -15.56 -3.95
CA ARG A 91 12.07 -16.68 -3.08
C ARG A 91 10.52 -16.76 -3.08
N ARG A 92 9.89 -17.88 -2.67
CA ARG A 92 8.43 -18.17 -2.86
C ARG A 92 7.60 -18.42 -1.58
N GLN A 93 6.61 -17.54 -1.30
CA GLN A 93 5.75 -17.52 -0.11
C GLN A 93 4.67 -18.60 -0.14
N ARG A 94 3.90 -18.75 0.94
CA ARG A 94 2.79 -19.72 1.01
C ARG A 94 1.67 -19.50 -0.02
N ILE A 95 1.20 -18.26 -0.23
CA ILE A 95 0.20 -17.98 -1.28
C ILE A 95 0.81 -18.17 -2.67
N VAL A 96 2.08 -17.77 -2.83
CA VAL A 96 2.85 -18.02 -4.04
C VAL A 96 2.91 -19.51 -4.32
N ARG A 97 3.17 -20.36 -3.33
CA ARG A 97 3.19 -21.82 -3.47
C ARG A 97 1.82 -22.39 -3.83
N GLN A 98 0.74 -21.83 -3.28
CA GLN A 98 -0.62 -22.33 -3.52
C GLN A 98 -1.09 -22.09 -4.96
N TYR A 99 -0.69 -20.98 -5.58
CA TYR A 99 -1.10 -20.59 -6.93
C TYR A 99 0.08 -20.52 -7.91
N ALA A 100 1.23 -21.11 -7.58
CA ALA A 100 2.43 -21.12 -8.43
C ALA A 100 2.21 -21.84 -9.77
N ASP A 101 1.16 -22.66 -9.88
CA ASP A 101 0.74 -23.32 -11.11
C ASP A 101 0.02 -22.37 -12.08
N ILE A 102 -0.54 -21.26 -11.59
CA ILE A 102 -1.39 -20.36 -12.40
C ILE A 102 -0.96 -18.90 -12.42
N ALA A 103 -0.10 -18.45 -11.48
CA ALA A 103 0.31 -17.06 -11.38
C ALA A 103 1.72 -16.90 -10.80
N ASP A 104 2.43 -15.89 -11.31
CA ASP A 104 3.64 -15.34 -10.70
C ASP A 104 3.30 -14.19 -9.74
N PHE A 105 4.17 -13.96 -8.76
CA PHE A 105 3.98 -12.94 -7.73
C PHE A 105 5.24 -12.09 -7.61
N LEU A 106 5.03 -10.78 -7.45
CA LEU A 106 6.09 -9.79 -7.30
C LEU A 106 5.68 -8.73 -6.28
N VAL A 107 6.55 -8.46 -5.33
CA VAL A 107 6.42 -7.35 -4.38
C VAL A 107 7.33 -6.22 -4.83
N VAL A 108 6.77 -5.04 -5.06
CA VAL A 108 7.54 -3.83 -5.36
C VAL A 108 7.64 -2.98 -4.09
N TYR A 109 8.82 -2.92 -3.49
CA TYR A 109 9.10 -2.09 -2.33
C TYR A 109 9.25 -0.63 -2.76
N ILE A 110 8.37 0.23 -2.26
CA ILE A 110 8.27 1.65 -2.61
C ILE A 110 8.87 2.55 -1.51
N GLU A 111 8.52 3.84 -1.50
CA GLU A 111 8.90 4.75 -0.42
C GLU A 111 8.17 4.46 0.90
N GLU A 112 8.81 4.78 2.03
CA GLU A 112 8.21 4.61 3.35
C GLU A 112 6.93 5.45 3.50
N ALA A 113 5.85 4.81 3.94
CA ALA A 113 4.62 5.50 4.30
C ALA A 113 4.81 6.37 5.56
N HIS A 114 5.62 5.90 6.50
CA HIS A 114 5.86 6.52 7.80
C HIS A 114 7.37 6.68 8.09
N PRO A 115 8.08 7.56 7.35
CA PRO A 115 9.51 7.74 7.57
C PRO A 115 9.78 8.35 8.95
N SER A 116 10.86 7.90 9.61
CA SER A 116 11.25 8.35 10.95
C SER A 116 11.69 9.82 11.03
N ASP A 117 11.99 10.44 9.88
CA ASP A 117 12.29 11.87 9.73
C ASP A 117 11.13 12.65 9.07
N GLY A 118 9.90 12.10 9.10
CA GLY A 118 8.70 12.71 8.55
C GLY A 118 7.44 12.38 9.34
N TRP A 119 6.49 11.68 8.72
CA TRP A 119 5.24 11.30 9.39
C TRP A 119 5.43 10.04 10.24
N VAL A 120 5.99 10.24 11.43
CA VAL A 120 6.44 9.15 12.31
C VAL A 120 5.26 8.32 12.83
N SER A 121 5.39 6.99 12.73
CA SER A 121 4.58 6.04 13.47
C SER A 121 5.37 5.50 14.65
N THR A 122 4.92 5.76 15.89
CA THR A 122 5.60 5.27 17.10
C THR A 122 5.50 3.76 17.27
N ASP A 123 4.53 3.16 16.58
CA ASP A 123 4.17 1.75 16.74
C ASP A 123 4.74 0.89 15.60
N ALA A 124 5.47 1.51 14.66
CA ALA A 124 6.15 0.80 13.59
C ALA A 124 7.34 0.00 14.14
N PRO A 125 7.47 -1.30 13.78
CA PRO A 125 8.56 -2.16 14.27
C PRO A 125 9.94 -1.70 13.79
N HIS A 126 9.99 -0.98 12.67
CA HIS A 126 11.20 -0.39 12.11
C HIS A 126 11.04 1.11 11.94
N GLN A 127 12.06 1.86 12.36
CA GLN A 127 12.12 3.32 12.25
C GLN A 127 13.06 3.70 11.11
N ILE A 128 12.55 3.64 9.88
CA ILE A 128 13.33 3.84 8.66
C ILE A 128 13.18 5.30 8.20
N PRO A 129 14.27 6.07 7.99
CA PRO A 129 14.18 7.43 7.47
C PRO A 129 13.82 7.42 5.98
N LYS A 130 13.42 8.57 5.44
CA LYS A 130 13.17 8.70 4.00
C LYS A 130 14.43 8.32 3.20
N HIS A 131 14.28 7.39 2.25
CA HIS A 131 15.35 6.98 1.36
C HIS A 131 15.94 8.18 0.58
N ARG A 132 17.25 8.38 0.67
CA ARG A 132 17.97 9.45 -0.05
C ARG A 132 18.65 8.93 -1.30
N CYS A 133 19.00 7.65 -1.29
CA CYS A 133 19.52 6.93 -2.44
C CYS A 133 18.90 5.54 -2.53
N LEU A 134 19.16 4.87 -3.65
CA LEU A 134 18.70 3.50 -3.89
C LEU A 134 19.21 2.52 -2.83
N GLU A 135 20.45 2.68 -2.36
CA GLU A 135 21.04 1.81 -1.35
C GLU A 135 20.27 1.86 -0.02
N ASP A 136 19.74 3.03 0.37
CA ASP A 136 18.86 3.15 1.53
C ASP A 136 17.61 2.29 1.37
N ARG A 137 17.00 2.35 0.18
CA ARG A 137 15.78 1.59 -0.15
C ARG A 137 16.03 0.09 -0.22
N LEU A 138 17.16 -0.32 -0.78
CA LEU A 138 17.58 -1.72 -0.81
C LEU A 138 17.76 -2.27 0.61
N ARG A 139 18.40 -1.51 1.51
CA ARG A 139 18.57 -1.91 2.91
C ARG A 139 17.23 -2.03 3.63
N ALA A 140 16.29 -1.10 3.41
CA ALA A 140 14.94 -1.18 3.96
C ALA A 140 14.17 -2.41 3.45
N ALA A 141 14.24 -2.69 2.15
CA ALA A 141 13.63 -3.88 1.56
C ALA A 141 14.24 -5.20 2.10
N GLN A 142 15.53 -5.21 2.40
CA GLN A 142 16.20 -6.35 3.05
C GLN A 142 15.71 -6.59 4.48
N LEU A 143 15.40 -5.53 5.23
CA LEU A 143 14.78 -5.66 6.56
C LEU A 143 13.39 -6.30 6.44
N MET A 144 12.58 -5.87 5.48
CA MET A 144 11.27 -6.51 5.22
C MET A 144 11.41 -7.99 4.86
N LEU A 145 12.43 -8.36 4.07
CA LEU A 145 12.70 -9.75 3.71
C LEU A 145 13.07 -10.63 4.90
N ALA A 146 13.65 -10.08 5.97
CA ALA A 146 13.93 -10.85 7.18
C ALA A 146 12.63 -11.36 7.85
N GLU A 147 11.58 -10.55 7.79
CA GLU A 147 10.24 -10.87 8.33
C GLU A 147 9.39 -11.69 7.32
N VAL A 148 9.66 -11.52 6.03
CA VAL A 148 8.92 -12.17 4.93
C VAL A 148 9.89 -12.87 3.96
N PRO A 149 10.56 -13.96 4.41
CA PRO A 149 11.73 -14.55 3.75
C PRO A 149 11.48 -15.23 2.39
N GLU A 150 10.25 -15.16 1.90
CA GLU A 150 9.77 -15.95 0.79
C GLU A 150 9.12 -15.11 -0.32
N SER A 151 9.32 -13.80 -0.38
CA SER A 151 8.78 -12.98 -1.47
C SER A 151 9.79 -12.75 -2.59
N ASN A 152 9.36 -12.77 -3.85
CA ASN A 152 10.09 -12.10 -4.92
C ASN A 152 9.95 -10.59 -4.70
N VAL A 153 11.04 -9.94 -4.30
CA VAL A 153 11.05 -8.51 -3.98
C VAL A 153 11.94 -7.78 -4.95
N VAL A 154 11.38 -6.72 -5.53
CA VAL A 154 12.10 -5.68 -6.26
C VAL A 154 11.88 -4.35 -5.54
N VAL A 155 12.76 -3.38 -5.75
CA VAL A 155 12.56 -2.00 -5.29
C VAL A 155 12.17 -1.10 -6.45
N ASP A 156 11.27 -0.15 -6.20
CA ASP A 156 10.99 0.95 -7.12
C ASP A 156 12.22 1.86 -7.23
N ASN A 157 12.37 2.55 -8.36
CA ASN A 157 13.45 3.51 -8.56
C ASN A 157 13.25 4.77 -7.68
N MET A 158 14.30 5.57 -7.52
CA MET A 158 14.24 6.76 -6.66
C MET A 158 13.30 7.86 -7.18
N ASP A 159 12.89 7.78 -8.45
CA ASP A 159 11.84 8.62 -9.04
C ASP A 159 10.42 8.17 -8.68
N ASN A 160 10.28 7.05 -7.95
CA ASN A 160 9.02 6.45 -7.52
C ASN A 160 8.10 6.12 -8.71
N SER A 161 8.68 5.65 -9.81
CA SER A 161 7.95 5.46 -11.06
C SER A 161 6.86 4.39 -10.95
N SER A 162 7.11 3.27 -10.28
CA SER A 162 6.10 2.23 -10.03
C SER A 162 5.01 2.77 -9.11
N ASN A 163 5.38 3.43 -8.02
CA ASN A 163 4.43 4.02 -7.08
C ASN A 163 3.50 5.02 -7.79
N ALA A 164 4.06 5.87 -8.65
CA ALA A 164 3.29 6.84 -9.43
C ALA A 164 2.40 6.17 -10.48
N ALA A 165 2.94 5.24 -11.26
CA ALA A 165 2.21 4.57 -12.33
C ALA A 165 1.05 3.71 -11.80
N TYR A 166 1.20 3.12 -10.61
CA TYR A 166 0.19 2.26 -9.98
C TYR A 166 -0.62 2.96 -8.88
N GLY A 167 -0.29 4.20 -8.52
CA GLY A 167 -0.91 4.91 -7.40
C GLY A 167 -0.91 4.05 -6.14
N ALA A 168 0.25 3.50 -5.78
CA ALA A 168 0.39 2.42 -4.81
C ALA A 168 0.84 2.88 -3.41
N TYR A 169 0.87 4.19 -3.17
CA TYR A 169 1.33 4.77 -1.91
C TYR A 169 0.57 4.19 -0.71
N PHE A 170 1.31 3.96 0.38
CA PHE A 170 1.03 2.97 1.44
C PHE A 170 1.25 1.54 0.96
N GLU A 171 0.23 0.95 0.37
CA GLU A 171 0.26 -0.41 -0.15
C GLU A 171 -0.91 -0.60 -1.12
N ARG A 172 -0.75 -1.53 -2.08
CA ARG A 172 -1.80 -1.87 -3.05
C ARG A 172 -1.55 -3.17 -3.78
N LEU A 173 -2.64 -3.87 -4.10
CA LEU A 173 -2.64 -5.10 -4.89
C LEU A 173 -3.10 -4.84 -6.33
N TYR A 174 -2.46 -5.52 -7.27
CA TYR A 174 -2.84 -5.57 -8.68
C TYR A 174 -2.71 -7.01 -9.20
N ILE A 175 -3.54 -7.37 -10.17
CA ILE A 175 -3.33 -8.58 -10.99
C ILE A 175 -3.19 -8.12 -12.43
N LEU A 176 -2.14 -8.60 -13.07
CA LEU A 176 -1.83 -8.35 -14.46
C LEU A 176 -2.02 -9.64 -15.25
N ARG A 177 -2.61 -9.53 -16.44
CA ARG A 177 -2.75 -10.64 -17.39
C ARG A 177 -2.67 -10.08 -18.79
N ASP A 178 -1.89 -10.75 -19.65
CA ASP A 178 -1.68 -10.34 -21.04
C ASP A 178 -1.29 -8.85 -21.16
N GLU A 179 -0.37 -8.41 -20.28
CA GLU A 179 0.09 -7.02 -20.15
C GLU A 179 -1.01 -5.99 -19.82
N ARG A 180 -2.13 -6.43 -19.24
CA ARG A 180 -3.24 -5.56 -18.84
C ARG A 180 -3.58 -5.71 -17.37
N VAL A 181 -4.10 -4.65 -16.78
CA VAL A 181 -4.62 -4.66 -15.41
C VAL A 181 -5.99 -5.34 -15.40
N VAL A 182 -6.09 -6.50 -14.75
CA VAL A 182 -7.36 -7.26 -14.63
C VAL A 182 -7.94 -7.23 -13.21
N TYR A 183 -7.14 -6.82 -12.23
CA TYR A 183 -7.60 -6.48 -10.88
C TYR A 183 -6.82 -5.28 -10.35
N GLN A 184 -7.52 -4.41 -9.63
CA GLN A 184 -6.96 -3.25 -8.96
C GLN A 184 -7.57 -3.15 -7.56
N GLY A 185 -6.74 -3.36 -6.54
CA GLY A 185 -7.15 -3.26 -5.14
C GLY A 185 -7.55 -1.85 -4.72
N GLY A 186 -8.23 -1.78 -3.58
CA GLY A 186 -8.55 -0.53 -2.89
C GLY A 186 -7.29 0.24 -2.49
N ARG A 187 -7.47 1.48 -2.02
CA ARG A 187 -6.35 2.34 -1.59
C ARG A 187 -5.99 2.06 -0.13
N GLY A 188 -4.70 1.99 0.17
CA GLY A 188 -4.17 1.92 1.54
C GLY A 188 -4.54 0.62 2.26
N PRO A 189 -4.25 0.54 3.58
CA PRO A 189 -4.38 -0.69 4.35
C PRO A 189 -5.79 -1.26 4.39
N GLU A 190 -6.81 -0.40 4.38
CA GLU A 190 -8.21 -0.86 4.31
C GLU A 190 -8.55 -1.56 2.99
N GLY A 191 -7.86 -1.19 1.91
CA GLY A 191 -8.04 -1.74 0.57
C GLY A 191 -7.10 -2.89 0.23
N TYR A 192 -6.16 -3.22 1.10
CA TYR A 192 -5.24 -4.34 0.93
C TYR A 192 -5.93 -5.65 1.34
N ARG A 193 -6.70 -6.22 0.40
CA ARG A 193 -7.55 -7.40 0.63
C ARG A 193 -6.99 -8.63 -0.07
N ILE A 194 -6.26 -9.46 0.67
CA ILE A 194 -5.76 -10.76 0.19
C ILE A 194 -6.91 -11.72 -0.09
N SER A 195 -8.01 -11.62 0.65
CA SER A 195 -9.23 -12.40 0.41
C SER A 195 -9.87 -12.13 -0.96
N GLU A 196 -9.89 -10.87 -1.41
CA GLU A 196 -10.37 -10.51 -2.76
C GLU A 196 -9.44 -11.05 -3.83
N LEU A 197 -8.12 -10.90 -3.63
CA LEU A 197 -7.09 -11.46 -4.51
C LEU A 197 -7.27 -12.98 -4.66
N ARG A 198 -7.45 -13.69 -3.54
CA ARG A 198 -7.69 -15.14 -3.50
C ARG A 198 -8.94 -15.50 -4.29
N THR A 199 -10.04 -14.81 -4.05
CA THR A 199 -11.32 -15.06 -4.73
C THR A 199 -11.16 -14.91 -6.25
N TRP A 200 -10.42 -13.89 -6.69
CA TRP A 200 -10.13 -13.70 -8.12
C TRP A 200 -9.30 -14.85 -8.69
N LEU A 201 -8.22 -15.25 -8.00
CA LEU A 201 -7.35 -16.36 -8.43
C LEU A 201 -8.09 -17.70 -8.49
N GLU A 202 -9.00 -17.96 -7.54
CA GLU A 202 -9.83 -19.16 -7.52
C GLU A 202 -10.84 -19.21 -8.65
N GLN A 203 -11.41 -18.05 -9.05
CA GLN A 203 -12.29 -17.96 -10.21
C GLN A 203 -11.54 -18.13 -11.55
N TYR A 204 -10.25 -17.81 -11.56
CA TYR A 204 -9.42 -17.93 -12.74
C TYR A 204 -8.95 -19.37 -13.02
N ARG A 205 -8.79 -20.17 -11.95
CA ARG A 205 -8.34 -21.57 -12.03
C ARG A 205 -9.35 -22.47 -12.74
#